data_AF-E0WJ52-F1
#
_entry.id   AF-E0WJ52-F1
#
_cell.length_a   1.000
_cell.length_b   1.000
_cell.length_c   1.000
_cell.angle_alpha   90.00
_cell.angle_beta   90.00
_cell.angle_gamma   90.00
#
_symmetry.space_group_name_H-M   'P 1'
#
loop_
_entity.id
_entity.type
_entity.pdbx_description
1 polymer ?
#
loop_
_entity_poly.entity_id
_entity_poly.type
_entity_poly.pdbx_seq_one_letter_code
_entity_poly.pdbx_strand_id
1 'polypeptide(L)'
;MFKDFYRTTLSFLRPFLLLLGLLLPFSLCIADEYISISDDWDERARNQWDEIARNHKTYYFENGLDHFNQGQYKQAFKDFREAQEYSIGLGSVYLAKMYLEGKG
;
A
#
# COMPACT_ATOMS: atom_id res chain seq x y z
N MET A 1 23.43 -24.25 52.81
CA MET A 1 22.03 -23.79 52.74
C MET A 1 21.75 -22.92 51.52
N PHE A 2 22.37 -21.74 51.34
CA PHE A 2 22.12 -20.88 50.15
C PHE A 2 22.62 -21.47 48.82
N LYS A 3 23.77 -22.16 48.83
CA LYS A 3 24.40 -22.72 47.62
C LYS A 3 23.66 -23.93 47.05
N ASP A 4 23.07 -24.73 47.94
CA ASP A 4 22.29 -25.93 47.59
C ASP A 4 20.93 -25.56 47.01
N PHE A 5 20.35 -24.47 47.52
CA PHE A 5 19.12 -23.88 46.99
C PHE A 5 19.29 -23.43 45.54
N TYR A 6 20.34 -22.66 45.22
CA TYR A 6 20.62 -22.22 43.84
C TYR A 6 20.92 -23.39 42.89
N ARG A 7 21.66 -24.41 43.36
CA ARG A 7 21.96 -25.60 42.53
C ARG A 7 20.69 -26.39 42.19
N THR A 8 19.78 -26.51 43.15
CA THR A 8 18.52 -27.24 42.97
C THR A 8 17.56 -26.49 42.05
N THR A 9 17.40 -25.17 42.25
CA THR A 9 16.55 -24.33 41.40
C THR A 9 17.10 -24.22 39.98
N LEU A 10 18.42 -24.06 39.82
CA LEU A 10 19.05 -24.06 38.51
C LEU A 10 18.91 -25.41 37.80
N SER A 11 19.06 -26.53 38.51
CA SER A 11 18.86 -27.86 37.93
C SER A 11 17.41 -28.09 37.50
N PHE A 12 16.44 -27.53 38.23
CA PHE A 12 15.02 -27.60 37.88
C PHE A 12 14.65 -26.70 36.69
N LEU A 13 15.26 -25.52 36.58
CA LEU A 13 15.07 -24.57 35.46
C LEU A 13 15.80 -25.00 34.18
N ARG A 14 16.89 -25.78 34.29
CA ARG A 14 17.71 -26.21 33.15
C ARG A 14 16.93 -26.85 32.00
N PRO A 15 16.02 -27.83 32.20
CA PRO A 15 15.22 -28.38 31.11
C PRO A 15 14.28 -27.35 30.48
N PHE A 16 13.73 -26.42 31.27
CA PHE A 16 12.90 -25.32 30.74
C PHE A 16 13.71 -24.35 29.88
N LEU A 17 14.94 -24.00 30.29
CA LEU A 17 15.83 -23.15 29.52
C LEU A 17 16.28 -23.81 28.21
N LEU A 18 16.53 -25.12 28.24
CA LEU A 18 16.85 -25.89 27.02
C LEU A 18 15.64 -26.00 26.09
N LEU A 19 14.44 -26.23 26.64
CA LEU A 19 13.20 -26.24 25.88
C LEU A 19 12.94 -24.87 25.24
N LEU A 20 13.12 -23.79 25.99
CA LEU A 20 12.98 -22.41 25.49
C LEU A 20 14.00 -22.16 24.36
N GLY A 21 15.27 -22.54 24.56
CA GLY A 21 16.32 -22.41 23.54
C GLY A 21 16.02 -23.20 22.25
N LEU A 22 15.30 -24.32 22.35
CA LEU A 22 14.91 -25.13 21.19
C LEU A 22 13.66 -24.60 20.50
N LEU A 23 12.72 -24.03 21.24
CA LEU A 23 11.47 -23.47 20.69
C LEU A 23 11.65 -22.07 20.09
N LEU A 24 12.57 -21.27 20.62
CA LEU A 24 12.85 -19.92 20.13
C LEU A 24 13.13 -19.85 18.62
N PRO A 25 14.07 -20.63 18.03
CA PRO A 25 14.33 -20.57 16.59
C PRO A 25 13.12 -21.04 15.77
N PHE A 26 12.34 -21.99 16.27
CA PHE A 26 11.13 -22.47 15.59
C PHE A 26 10.04 -21.41 15.55
N SER A 27 9.83 -20.68 16.65
CA SER A 27 8.89 -19.56 16.70
C SER A 27 9.30 -18.38 15.83
N LEU A 28 10.60 -18.08 15.74
CA LEU A 28 11.13 -17.01 14.91
C LEU A 28 10.96 -17.34 13.42
N CYS A 29 11.17 -18.59 13.02
CA CYS A 29 11.00 -19.06 11.65
C CYS A 29 9.56 -18.88 11.16
N ILE A 30 8.57 -19.28 11.98
CA ILE A 30 7.14 -19.14 11.64
C ILE A 30 6.73 -17.67 11.58
N ALA A 31 7.27 -16.82 12.46
CA ALA A 31 6.98 -15.39 12.45
C ALA A 31 7.54 -14.70 11.20
N ASP A 32 8.77 -15.03 10.80
CA ASP A 32 9.42 -14.51 9.59
C ASP A 32 8.65 -14.90 8.32
N GLU A 33 8.23 -16.18 8.21
CA GLU A 33 7.40 -16.66 7.10
C GLU A 33 6.04 -15.95 7.06
N TYR A 34 5.39 -15.76 8.21
CA TYR A 34 4.11 -15.04 8.28
C TYR A 34 4.23 -13.56 7.88
N ILE A 35 5.29 -12.87 8.35
CA ILE A 35 5.56 -11.48 7.98
C ILE A 35 5.84 -11.37 6.48
N SER A 36 6.67 -12.25 5.92
CA SER A 36 6.99 -12.24 4.49
C SER A 36 5.75 -12.48 3.60
N ILE A 37 4.84 -13.36 4.02
CA ILE A 37 3.59 -13.60 3.30
C ILE A 37 2.69 -12.35 3.38
N SER A 38 2.56 -11.74 4.56
CA SER A 38 1.78 -10.52 4.75
C SER A 38 2.28 -9.39 3.86
N ASP A 39 3.59 -9.18 3.81
CA ASP A 39 4.21 -8.14 3.00
C ASP A 39 4.00 -8.36 1.48
N ASP A 40 4.06 -9.61 1.00
CA ASP A 40 3.76 -9.95 -0.41
C ASP A 40 2.31 -9.64 -0.78
N TRP A 41 1.35 -9.95 0.11
CA TRP A 41 -0.06 -9.62 -0.12
C TRP A 41 -0.30 -8.11 -0.13
N ASP A 42 0.32 -7.38 0.80
CA ASP A 42 0.20 -5.92 0.87
C ASP A 42 0.88 -5.22 -0.32
N GLU A 43 2.03 -5.73 -0.78
CA GLU A 43 2.68 -5.25 -1.99
C GLU A 43 1.84 -5.53 -3.25
N ARG A 44 1.32 -6.76 -3.40
CA ARG A 44 0.45 -7.12 -4.53
C ARG A 44 -0.82 -6.28 -4.56
N ALA A 45 -1.47 -6.08 -3.41
CA ALA A 45 -2.66 -5.25 -3.31
C ALA A 45 -2.35 -3.80 -3.69
N ARG A 46 -1.27 -3.21 -3.18
CA ARG A 46 -0.84 -1.86 -3.55
C ARG A 46 -0.56 -1.74 -5.04
N ASN A 47 0.19 -2.68 -5.63
CA ASN A 47 0.50 -2.66 -7.06
C ASN A 47 -0.76 -2.73 -7.94
N GLN A 48 -1.73 -3.57 -7.56
CA GLN A 48 -3.00 -3.66 -8.28
C GLN A 48 -3.81 -2.36 -8.16
N TRP A 49 -3.86 -1.75 -6.97
CA TRP A 49 -4.52 -0.47 -6.77
C TRP A 49 -3.84 0.66 -7.56
N ASP A 50 -2.51 0.70 -7.58
CA ASP A 50 -1.74 1.67 -8.36
C ASP A 50 -1.98 1.53 -9.86
N GLU A 51 -2.08 0.29 -10.36
CA GLU A 51 -2.41 0.02 -11.75
C GLU A 51 -3.84 0.49 -12.09
N ILE A 52 -4.82 0.16 -11.26
CA ILE A 52 -6.21 0.60 -11.44
C ILE A 52 -6.30 2.13 -11.43
N ALA A 53 -5.66 2.79 -10.46
CA ALA A 53 -5.64 4.25 -10.36
C ALA A 53 -4.95 4.89 -11.56
N ARG A 54 -3.84 4.33 -12.03
CA ARG A 54 -3.12 4.80 -13.22
C ARG A 54 -3.96 4.64 -14.49
N ASN A 55 -4.63 3.50 -14.67
CA ASN A 55 -5.46 3.24 -15.82
C ASN A 55 -6.70 4.16 -15.84
N HIS A 56 -7.39 4.32 -14.71
CA HIS A 56 -8.53 5.25 -14.61
C HIS A 56 -8.10 6.69 -14.89
N LYS A 57 -7.02 7.16 -14.26
CA LYS A 57 -6.46 8.50 -14.52
C LYS A 57 -6.17 8.71 -16.00
N THR A 58 -5.52 7.75 -16.65
CA THR A 58 -5.11 7.85 -18.06
C THR A 58 -6.34 7.88 -18.97
N TYR A 59 -7.28 6.97 -18.75
CA TYR A 59 -8.53 6.90 -19.52
C TYR A 59 -9.31 8.22 -19.50
N TYR A 60 -9.59 8.75 -18.31
CA TYR A 60 -10.34 10.00 -18.19
C TYR A 60 -9.55 11.20 -18.71
N PHE A 61 -8.24 11.23 -18.52
CA PHE A 61 -7.42 12.31 -19.05
C PHE A 61 -7.43 12.33 -20.59
N GLU A 62 -7.28 11.17 -21.23
CA GLU A 62 -7.30 11.04 -22.68
C GLU A 62 -8.67 11.40 -23.28
N ASN A 63 -9.76 10.92 -22.68
CA ASN A 63 -11.12 11.30 -23.08
C ASN A 63 -11.35 12.80 -22.91
N GLY A 64 -10.94 13.37 -21.77
CA GLY A 64 -11.07 14.80 -21.53
C GLY A 64 -10.33 15.63 -22.57
N LEU A 65 -9.14 15.18 -22.99
CA LEU A 65 -8.36 15.81 -24.04
C LEU A 65 -9.04 15.69 -25.41
N ASP A 66 -9.58 14.52 -25.76
CA ASP A 66 -10.32 14.30 -27.00
C ASP A 66 -11.57 15.19 -27.07
N HIS A 67 -12.39 15.17 -26.02
CA HIS A 67 -13.56 16.03 -25.89
C HIS A 67 -13.19 17.53 -25.93
N PHE A 68 -12.10 17.93 -25.28
CA PHE A 68 -11.62 19.31 -25.32
C PHE A 68 -11.25 19.73 -26.75
N ASN A 69 -10.53 18.87 -27.48
CA ASN A 69 -10.12 19.12 -28.86
C ASN A 69 -11.31 19.15 -29.83
N GLN A 70 -12.37 18.38 -29.55
CA GLN A 70 -13.64 18.39 -30.28
C GLN A 70 -14.55 19.57 -29.90
N GLY A 71 -14.15 20.43 -28.95
CA GLY A 71 -14.95 21.55 -28.46
C GLY A 71 -16.10 21.15 -27.52
N GLN A 72 -16.13 19.90 -27.06
CA GLN A 72 -17.13 19.34 -26.16
C GLN A 72 -16.78 19.64 -24.70
N TYR A 73 -16.76 20.93 -24.34
CA TYR A 73 -16.18 21.39 -23.08
C TYR A 73 -16.90 20.85 -21.83
N LYS A 74 -18.22 20.61 -21.88
CA LYS A 74 -18.94 20.03 -20.72
C LYS A 74 -18.51 18.60 -20.42
N GLN A 75 -18.24 17.80 -21.45
CA GLN A 75 -17.73 16.43 -21.31
C GLN A 75 -16.28 16.50 -20.82
N ALA A 76 -15.44 17.29 -21.50
CA ALA A 76 -14.04 17.48 -21.12
C ALA A 76 -13.88 17.87 -19.64
N PHE A 77 -14.73 18.76 -19.15
CA PHE A 77 -14.74 19.16 -17.74
C PHE A 77 -14.99 17.98 -16.79
N LYS A 78 -15.98 17.14 -17.10
CA LYS A 78 -16.30 15.96 -16.30
C LYS A 78 -15.13 14.97 -16.29
N ASP A 79 -14.57 14.69 -17.45
CA ASP A 79 -13.46 13.76 -17.59
C ASP A 79 -12.21 14.27 -16.85
N PHE A 80 -11.88 15.56 -16.97
CA PHE A 80 -10.75 16.11 -16.22
C PHE A 80 -10.98 16.16 -14.70
N ARG A 81 -12.24 16.31 -14.25
CA ARG A 81 -12.59 16.20 -12.84
C ARG A 81 -12.42 14.76 -12.33
N GLU A 82 -12.90 13.76 -13.07
CA GLU A 82 -12.70 12.35 -12.72
C GLU A 82 -11.20 12.00 -12.71
N ALA A 83 -10.43 12.45 -13.72
CA ALA A 83 -8.98 12.26 -13.75
C ALA A 83 -8.26 12.90 -12.54
N GLN A 84 -8.76 14.03 -12.03
CA GLN A 84 -8.23 14.69 -10.83
C GLN A 84 -8.52 13.88 -9.55
N GLU A 85 -9.71 13.27 -9.43
CA GLU A 85 -10.08 12.46 -8.26
C GLU A 85 -9.14 11.27 -8.08
N TYR A 86 -8.67 10.68 -9.18
CA TYR A 86 -7.73 9.54 -9.14
C TYR A 86 -6.25 9.96 -9.06
N SER A 87 -5.89 11.23 -9.32
CA SER A 87 -4.51 11.71 -9.21
C SER A 87 -4.36 13.23 -9.32
N ILE A 88 -3.54 13.82 -8.45
CA ILE A 88 -3.14 15.24 -8.54
C ILE A 88 -2.13 15.42 -9.69
N GLY A 89 -2.41 16.33 -10.61
CA GLY A 89 -1.46 16.74 -11.64
C GLY A 89 -2.14 17.23 -12.92
N LEU A 90 -2.42 16.31 -13.85
CA LEU A 90 -2.81 16.66 -15.22
C LEU A 90 -4.28 17.12 -15.35
N GLY A 91 -5.22 16.44 -14.69
CA GLY A 91 -6.64 16.84 -14.71
C GLY A 91 -6.86 18.26 -14.16
N SER A 92 -6.22 18.58 -13.04
CA SER A 92 -6.28 19.91 -12.42
C SER A 92 -5.66 21.01 -13.29
N VAL A 93 -4.59 20.73 -14.04
CA VAL A 93 -3.98 21.70 -14.98
C VAL A 93 -4.93 22.02 -16.13
N TYR A 94 -5.60 21.01 -16.69
CA TYR A 94 -6.55 21.22 -17.78
C TYR A 94 -7.85 21.88 -17.31
N LEU A 95 -8.32 21.58 -16.10
CA LEU A 95 -9.42 22.33 -15.48
C LEU A 95 -9.05 23.81 -15.31
N ALA A 96 -7.85 24.11 -14.82
CA ALA A 96 -7.37 25.50 -14.71
C ALA A 96 -7.31 26.20 -16.07
N LYS A 97 -6.80 25.52 -17.10
CA LYS A 97 -6.80 26.02 -18.49
C LYS A 97 -8.22 26.32 -18.98
N MET A 98 -9.17 25.42 -18.75
CA MET A 98 -10.56 25.62 -19.15
C MET A 98 -11.16 26.86 -18.50
N TYR A 99 -10.93 27.07 -17.20
CA TYR A 99 -11.39 28.28 -16.53
C TYR A 99 -10.76 29.57 -17.07
N LEU A 100 -9.46 29.56 -17.37
CA LEU A 100 -8.77 30.70 -17.97
C LEU A 100 -9.28 31.04 -19.38
N GLU A 101 -9.67 30.02 -20.14
CA GLU A 101 -10.22 30.17 -21.50
C GLU A 101 -11.74 30.46 -21.51
N GLY A 102 -12.40 30.55 -20.34
CA GLY A 102 -13.84 30.75 -20.23
C GLY A 102 -14.67 29.55 -20.70
N LYS A 103 -14.10 28.35 -20.64
CA LYS A 103 -14.67 27.06 -21.11
C LYS A 103 -15.04 26.10 -19.96
N GLY A 104 -14.75 26.49 -18.72
CA GLY A 104 -15.02 25.72 -17.50
C GLY A 104 -16.40 25.98 -16.91
#